data_AF-A0A6I4WHX9-F1
#
_entry.id   AF-A0A6I4WHX9-F1
#
_cell.length_a   1.000
_cell.length_b   1.000
_cell.length_c   1.000
_cell.angle_alpha   90.00
_cell.angle_beta   90.00
_cell.angle_gamma   90.00
#
_symmetry.space_group_name_H-M   'P 1'
#
loop_
_entity.id
_entity.type
_entity.pdbx_description
1 polymer ?
#
loop_
_entity_poly.entity_id
_entity_poly.type
_entity_poly.pdbx_seq_one_letter_code
_entity_poly.pdbx_strand_id
1 'polypeptide(L)'
;MSHPQQGQPHQQQAYQGGYAPAPAPQHAPAPVAAGYSMKRRNPLGAWLGLPIITFGIYGLVWFYKVHAELFNYDRRTGDAATNALLSLIFGFITLGIWPLIMYVKLAGRIAQAQRAAGLQPSCNGGLAFLLGIFGFGVLYYQIELNKVVDRYPGTAPGQQVPLAA
;
A
#
# COMPACT_ATOMS: atom_id res chain seq x y z
N MET A 1 4.56 -72.66 30.39
CA MET A 1 4.86 -71.22 30.32
C MET A 1 4.75 -70.81 28.85
N SER A 2 3.56 -70.55 28.31
CA SER A 2 2.90 -69.22 28.19
C SER A 2 3.76 -68.17 27.44
N HIS A 3 3.36 -67.91 26.19
CA HIS A 3 3.72 -66.86 25.21
C HIS A 3 3.60 -65.40 25.75
N PRO A 4 3.80 -64.29 24.99
CA PRO A 4 4.17 -64.12 23.57
C PRO A 4 5.19 -63.01 23.19
N GLN A 5 5.66 -63.16 21.95
CA GLN A 5 6.20 -62.19 21.02
C GLN A 5 5.25 -60.99 20.80
N GLN A 6 5.69 -59.76 21.12
CA GLN A 6 4.95 -58.53 20.81
C GLN A 6 5.31 -58.02 19.41
N GLY A 7 4.29 -57.95 18.56
CA GLY A 7 4.38 -57.60 17.15
C GLY A 7 4.56 -56.11 16.88
N GLN A 8 5.34 -55.82 15.85
CA GLN A 8 5.34 -54.54 15.15
C GLN A 8 4.01 -54.38 14.40
N PRO A 9 3.29 -53.26 14.55
CA PRO A 9 2.16 -52.98 13.68
C PRO A 9 2.69 -52.61 12.28
N HIS A 10 2.50 -53.53 11.34
CA HIS A 10 2.49 -53.25 9.91
C HIS A 10 1.39 -52.22 9.62
N GLN A 11 1.77 -50.96 9.36
CA GLN A 11 0.84 -50.04 8.69
C GLN A 11 0.87 -50.31 7.19
N GLN A 12 -0.29 -50.76 6.74
CA GLN A 12 -0.65 -51.18 5.40
C GLN A 12 -0.29 -50.13 4.34
N GLN A 13 0.59 -50.52 3.41
CA GLN A 13 0.69 -49.90 2.09
C GLN A 13 -0.59 -50.20 1.32
N ALA A 14 -1.56 -49.29 1.40
CA ALA A 14 -2.67 -49.25 0.46
C ALA A 14 -2.17 -48.63 -0.85
N TYR A 15 -2.01 -49.46 -1.87
CA TYR A 15 -1.83 -49.04 -3.25
C TYR A 15 -3.02 -48.17 -3.65
N GLN A 16 -2.79 -46.89 -3.94
CA GLN A 16 -3.79 -46.04 -4.56
C GLN A 16 -3.13 -45.21 -5.67
N GLY A 17 -3.54 -45.55 -6.90
CA GLY A 17 -3.53 -44.78 -8.15
C GLY A 17 -2.42 -43.77 -8.41
N GLY A 18 -1.77 -43.91 -9.58
CA GLY A 18 -0.97 -42.83 -10.17
C GLY A 18 -1.83 -41.59 -10.43
N TYR A 19 -1.75 -40.63 -9.52
CA TYR A 19 -2.07 -39.24 -9.75
C TYR A 19 -0.80 -38.44 -9.49
N ALA A 20 -0.35 -37.71 -10.51
CA ALA A 20 0.72 -36.73 -10.34
C ALA A 20 0.35 -35.80 -9.17
N PRO A 21 1.30 -35.43 -8.30
CA PRO A 21 1.02 -34.48 -7.24
C PRO A 21 0.48 -33.20 -7.89
N ALA A 22 -0.75 -32.82 -7.52
CA ALA A 22 -1.31 -31.54 -7.92
C ALA A 22 -0.30 -30.45 -7.52
N PRO A 23 0.00 -29.48 -8.40
CA PRO A 23 0.88 -28.38 -8.02
C PRO A 23 0.32 -27.73 -6.76
N ALA A 24 1.09 -27.79 -5.67
CA ALA A 24 0.71 -27.09 -4.45
C ALA A 24 0.48 -25.62 -4.81
N PRO A 25 -0.63 -24.99 -4.34
CA PRO A 25 -0.83 -23.57 -4.55
C PRO A 25 0.44 -22.85 -4.09
N GLN A 26 1.07 -22.10 -5.00
CA GLN A 26 2.22 -21.28 -4.69
C GLN A 26 1.84 -20.41 -3.49
N HIS A 27 2.39 -20.74 -2.33
CA HIS A 27 2.12 -20.01 -1.11
C HIS A 27 2.68 -18.60 -1.35
N ALA A 28 1.79 -17.62 -1.47
CA ALA A 28 2.21 -16.23 -1.38
C ALA A 28 3.07 -16.09 -0.11
N PRO A 29 4.18 -15.34 -0.14
CA PRO A 29 5.04 -15.17 1.02
C PRO A 29 4.19 -14.85 2.26
N ALA A 30 4.45 -15.54 3.37
CA ALA A 30 3.72 -15.29 4.62
C ALA A 30 3.83 -13.80 4.99
N PRO A 31 2.74 -13.17 5.46
CA PRO A 31 2.76 -11.76 5.78
C PRO A 31 3.79 -11.45 6.86
N VAL A 32 4.65 -10.47 6.63
CA VAL A 32 5.70 -10.05 7.58
C VAL A 32 5.21 -8.97 8.54
N ALA A 33 4.12 -8.28 8.19
CA ALA A 33 3.47 -7.28 9.02
C ALA A 33 1.98 -7.13 8.63
N ALA A 34 1.23 -6.33 9.40
CA ALA A 34 -0.15 -5.98 9.11
C ALA A 34 -0.31 -4.45 9.05
N GLY A 35 -1.10 -4.00 8.08
CA GLY A 35 -1.44 -2.60 7.84
C GLY A 35 -2.95 -2.39 7.76
N TYR A 36 -3.39 -1.15 7.51
CA TYR A 36 -4.79 -0.84 7.23
C TYR A 36 -5.00 -0.45 5.76
N SER A 37 -6.00 -1.03 5.11
CA SER A 37 -6.35 -0.77 3.71
C SER A 37 -6.69 0.71 3.50
N MET A 38 -6.19 1.27 2.40
CA MET A 38 -6.41 2.68 2.05
C MET A 38 -7.66 2.85 1.18
N LYS A 39 -8.18 4.08 1.10
CA LYS A 39 -9.37 4.34 0.29
C LYS A 39 -9.02 4.43 -1.20
N ARG A 40 -9.64 3.58 -2.02
CA ARG A 40 -9.63 3.73 -3.48
C ARG A 40 -10.38 5.00 -3.89
N ARG A 41 -9.78 5.84 -4.73
CA ARG A 41 -10.43 7.08 -5.23
C ARG A 41 -10.31 7.19 -6.75
N ASN A 42 -11.25 7.88 -7.38
CA ASN A 42 -11.10 8.25 -8.80
C ASN A 42 -10.00 9.32 -8.93
N PRO A 43 -8.91 9.07 -9.68
CA PRO A 43 -7.83 10.04 -9.87
C PRO A 43 -8.30 11.39 -10.40
N LEU A 44 -9.20 11.42 -11.39
CA LEU A 44 -9.73 12.66 -11.95
C LEU A 44 -10.62 13.42 -10.96
N GLY A 45 -11.40 12.68 -10.16
CA GLY A 45 -12.24 13.26 -9.12
C GLY A 45 -11.41 13.88 -7.99
N ALA A 46 -10.31 13.23 -7.59
CA ALA A 46 -9.40 13.75 -6.57
C ALA A 46 -8.56 14.94 -7.07
N TRP A 47 -8.13 14.91 -8.33
CA TRP A 47 -7.28 15.93 -8.93
C TRP A 47 -8.04 17.19 -9.34
N LEU A 48 -9.17 17.05 -10.04
CA LEU A 48 -9.85 18.19 -10.67
C LEU A 48 -11.27 18.38 -10.15
N GLY A 49 -12.05 17.30 -10.01
CA GLY A 49 -13.45 17.40 -9.63
C GLY A 49 -13.66 18.07 -8.27
N LEU A 50 -13.08 17.50 -7.21
CA LEU A 50 -13.26 18.01 -5.85
C LEU A 50 -12.54 19.34 -5.60
N PRO A 51 -11.32 19.57 -6.11
CA PRO A 51 -10.70 20.89 -6.01
C PRO A 51 -11.50 22.00 -6.68
N ILE A 52 -12.11 21.79 -7.86
CA ILE A 52 -12.98 22.81 -8.47
C ILE A 52 -14.19 23.11 -7.59
N ILE A 53 -14.87 22.08 -7.08
CA ILE A 53 -16.07 22.23 -6.24
C ILE A 53 -15.75 22.93 -4.90
N THR A 54 -14.56 22.70 -4.37
CA THR A 54 -14.12 23.23 -3.06
C THR A 54 -13.21 24.45 -3.16
N PHE A 55 -13.13 25.10 -4.32
CA PHE A 55 -12.25 26.25 -4.57
C PHE A 55 -10.77 25.98 -4.18
N GLY A 56 -10.27 24.78 -4.48
CA GLY A 56 -8.89 24.35 -4.24
C GLY A 56 -8.62 23.76 -2.86
N ILE A 57 -9.51 23.94 -1.88
CA ILE A 57 -9.31 23.52 -0.49
C ILE A 57 -9.17 22.00 -0.37
N TYR A 58 -9.88 21.23 -1.22
CA TYR A 58 -9.78 19.78 -1.18
C TYR A 58 -8.35 19.25 -1.43
N GLY A 59 -7.50 19.97 -2.17
CA GLY A 59 -6.10 19.57 -2.35
C GLY A 59 -5.35 19.41 -1.02
N LEU A 60 -5.59 20.33 -0.08
CA LEU A 60 -5.02 20.28 1.28
C LEU A 60 -5.55 19.07 2.06
N VAL A 61 -6.87 18.87 2.02
CA VAL A 61 -7.54 17.75 2.70
C VAL A 61 -7.06 16.41 2.16
N TRP A 62 -6.91 16.31 0.84
CA TRP A 62 -6.38 15.12 0.17
C TRP A 62 -4.95 14.86 0.60
N PHE A 63 -4.09 15.88 0.63
CA PHE A 63 -2.69 15.74 1.00
C PHE A 63 -2.54 15.20 2.43
N TYR A 64 -3.30 15.74 3.38
CA TYR A 64 -3.35 15.23 4.76
C TYR A 64 -3.84 13.78 4.81
N LYS A 65 -4.98 13.48 4.17
CA LYS A 65 -5.60 12.14 4.20
C LYS A 65 -4.67 11.08 3.65
N VAL A 66 -3.98 11.34 2.55
CA VAL A 66 -3.05 10.38 1.95
C VAL A 66 -1.88 10.07 2.88
N HIS A 67 -1.31 11.08 3.55
CA HIS A 67 -0.22 10.83 4.50
C HIS A 67 -0.68 10.03 5.72
N ALA A 68 -1.89 10.33 6.23
CA ALA A 68 -2.47 9.57 7.33
C ALA A 68 -2.79 8.12 6.92
N GLU A 69 -3.31 7.92 5.70
CA GLU A 69 -3.58 6.59 5.15
C GLU A 69 -2.30 5.78 4.93
N LEU A 70 -1.23 6.40 4.41
CA LEU A 70 0.08 5.75 4.25
C LEU A 70 0.69 5.37 5.60
N PHE A 71 0.56 6.22 6.61
CA PHE A 71 1.01 5.91 7.96
C PHE A 71 0.23 4.74 8.59
N ASN A 72 -1.09 4.71 8.42
CA ASN A 72 -1.91 3.61 8.90
C ASN A 72 -1.67 2.32 8.09
N TYR A 73 -1.34 2.43 6.80
CA TYR A 73 -0.99 1.30 5.96
C TYR A 73 0.35 0.67 6.38
N ASP A 74 1.39 1.47 6.60
CA ASP A 74 2.68 0.99 7.13
C ASP A 74 3.22 1.92 8.22
N ARG A 75 2.95 1.57 9.48
CA ARG A 75 3.35 2.37 10.65
C ARG A 75 4.85 2.48 10.84
N ARG A 76 5.66 1.64 10.19
CA ARG A 76 7.14 1.68 10.26
C ARG A 76 7.70 2.90 9.53
N THR A 77 6.94 3.50 8.62
CA THR A 77 7.35 4.68 7.85
C THR A 77 7.25 6.01 8.62
N GLY A 78 6.79 5.96 9.89
CA GLY A 78 6.66 7.12 10.78
C GLY A 78 5.49 8.03 10.44
N ASP A 79 4.96 8.78 11.40
CA ASP A 79 3.91 9.77 11.10
C ASP A 79 4.55 11.03 10.51
N ALA A 80 4.09 11.42 9.31
CA ALA A 80 4.41 12.74 8.78
C ALA A 80 3.19 13.46 8.20
N ALA A 81 1.97 13.03 8.54
CA ALA A 81 0.74 13.65 8.05
C ALA A 81 0.62 15.10 8.54
N THR A 82 0.91 15.33 9.82
CA THR A 82 0.92 16.66 10.41
C THR A 82 2.00 17.55 9.79
N ASN A 83 3.22 17.04 9.65
CA ASN A 83 4.34 17.78 9.03
C ASN A 83 4.07 18.11 7.54
N ALA A 84 3.43 17.18 6.83
CA ALA A 84 3.00 17.37 5.45
C ALA A 84 1.90 18.43 5.35
N LEU A 85 0.93 18.46 6.26
CA LEU A 85 -0.11 19.48 6.26
C LEU A 85 0.46 20.88 6.59
N LEU A 86 1.28 20.97 7.64
CA LEU A 86 1.98 22.20 8.02
C LEU A 86 2.83 22.71 6.86
N SER A 87 3.40 21.81 6.04
CA SER A 87 4.21 22.21 4.90
C SER A 87 3.44 22.97 3.82
N LEU A 88 2.18 22.59 3.56
CA LEU A 88 1.36 23.29 2.58
C LEU A 88 0.84 24.61 3.15
N ILE A 89 0.44 24.63 4.43
CA ILE A 89 -0.08 25.85 5.08
C ILE A 89 1.01 26.93 5.18
N PHE A 90 2.20 26.55 5.63
CA PHE A 90 3.35 27.47 5.77
C PHE A 90 4.23 27.52 4.51
N GLY A 91 3.83 26.86 3.43
CA GLY A 91 4.59 26.79 2.20
C GLY A 91 4.87 28.17 1.61
N PHE A 92 3.93 29.11 1.75
CA PHE A 92 4.09 30.51 1.36
C PHE A 92 5.29 31.19 2.03
N ILE A 93 5.54 30.90 3.32
CA ILE A 93 6.69 31.47 4.07
C ILE A 93 8.01 30.96 3.49
N THR A 94 8.01 29.73 2.97
CA THR A 94 9.19 29.09 2.34
C THR A 94 9.29 29.32 0.83
N LEU A 95 8.55 30.29 0.27
CA LEU A 95 8.47 30.55 -1.17
C LEU A 95 8.06 29.33 -2.01
N GLY A 96 7.29 28.40 -1.43
CA GLY A 96 6.83 27.17 -2.10
C GLY A 96 7.86 26.04 -2.17
N ILE A 97 9.09 26.22 -1.65
CA ILE A 97 10.14 25.19 -1.68
C ILE A 97 9.76 23.99 -0.80
N TRP A 98 9.21 24.24 0.39
CA TRP A 98 8.91 23.19 1.35
C TRP A 98 7.78 22.24 0.89
N PRO A 99 6.67 22.73 0.28
CA PRO A 99 5.70 21.88 -0.41
C PRO A 99 6.36 20.96 -1.45
N LEU A 100 7.27 21.45 -2.29
CA LEU A 100 7.94 20.65 -3.31
C LEU A 100 8.73 19.48 -2.70
N ILE A 101 9.45 19.73 -1.60
CA ILE A 101 10.18 18.68 -0.87
C ILE A 101 9.21 17.62 -0.34
N MET A 102 8.06 18.03 0.19
CA MET A 102 7.06 17.09 0.70
C MET A 102 6.39 16.28 -0.41
N TYR A 103 6.23 16.85 -1.60
CA TYR A 103 5.82 16.08 -2.79
C TYR A 103 6.83 14.97 -3.09
N VAL A 104 8.12 15.28 -3.17
CA VAL A 104 9.15 14.25 -3.43
C VAL A 104 9.16 13.17 -2.34
N LYS A 105 9.02 13.56 -1.07
CA LYS A 105 8.91 12.61 0.05
C LYS A 105 7.67 11.73 -0.06
N LEU A 106 6.53 12.28 -0.48
CA LEU A 106 5.30 11.52 -0.71
C LEU A 106 5.50 10.43 -1.77
N ALA A 107 6.17 10.74 -2.88
CA ALA A 107 6.49 9.74 -3.90
C ALA A 107 7.30 8.56 -3.32
N GLY A 108 8.32 8.85 -2.51
CA GLY A 108 9.12 7.84 -1.82
C GLY A 108 8.31 6.99 -0.84
N ARG A 109 7.29 7.57 -0.19
CA ARG A 109 6.38 6.84 0.71
C ARG A 109 5.41 5.94 -0.04
N ILE A 110 4.87 6.40 -1.17
CA ILE A 110 4.02 5.57 -2.01
C ILE A 110 4.82 4.40 -2.60
N ALA A 111 6.05 4.63 -3.04
CA ALA A 111 6.94 3.56 -3.48
C ALA A 111 7.23 2.53 -2.37
N GLN A 112 7.39 2.97 -1.11
CA GLN A 112 7.52 2.06 0.03
C GLN A 112 6.23 1.27 0.29
N ALA A 113 5.07 1.92 0.24
CA ALA A 113 3.78 1.23 0.37
C ALA A 113 3.57 0.19 -0.75
N GLN A 114 3.99 0.49 -1.99
CA GLN A 114 3.99 -0.50 -3.08
C GLN A 114 4.86 -1.71 -2.75
N ARG A 115 6.08 -1.51 -2.23
CA ARG A 115 6.95 -2.62 -1.79
C ARG A 115 6.32 -3.41 -0.66
N ALA A 116 5.76 -2.75 0.34
CA ALA A 116 5.07 -3.39 1.46
C ALA A 116 3.83 -4.18 0.99
N ALA A 117 3.20 -3.81 -0.11
CA ALA A 117 2.13 -4.58 -0.77
C ALA A 117 2.65 -5.77 -1.61
N GLY A 118 3.96 -5.92 -1.75
CA GLY A 118 4.60 -6.90 -2.64
C GLY A 118 4.61 -6.49 -4.12
N LEU A 119 4.37 -5.22 -4.43
CA LEU A 119 4.42 -4.67 -5.79
C LEU A 119 5.82 -4.12 -6.08
N GLN A 120 6.21 -4.15 -7.35
CA GLN A 120 7.38 -3.41 -7.80
C GLN A 120 7.12 -1.90 -7.70
N PRO A 121 7.95 -1.13 -6.98
CA PRO A 121 7.77 0.30 -6.82
C PRO A 121 7.81 0.99 -8.18
N SER A 122 6.71 1.63 -8.56
CA SER A 122 6.55 2.38 -9.82
C SER A 122 6.36 3.88 -9.59
N CYS A 123 6.11 4.31 -8.36
CA CYS A 123 6.08 5.73 -8.01
C CYS A 123 7.48 6.34 -8.04
N ASN A 124 7.70 7.30 -8.95
CA ASN A 124 8.99 7.96 -9.18
C ASN A 124 8.94 9.42 -8.69
N GLY A 125 9.85 9.79 -7.79
CA GLY A 125 9.91 11.14 -7.21
C GLY A 125 10.26 12.25 -8.20
N GLY A 126 11.08 11.97 -9.21
CA GLY A 126 11.42 12.94 -10.26
C GLY A 126 10.24 13.22 -11.19
N LEU A 127 9.52 12.18 -11.61
CA LEU A 127 8.28 12.34 -12.38
C LEU A 127 7.22 13.08 -11.56
N ALA A 128 7.10 12.74 -10.27
CA ALA A 128 6.15 13.39 -9.39
C ALA A 128 6.48 14.86 -9.12
N PHE A 129 7.76 15.21 -9.05
CA PHE A 129 8.23 16.59 -8.99
C PHE A 129 7.85 17.38 -10.24
N LEU A 130 8.16 16.84 -11.44
CA LEU A 130 7.82 17.46 -12.71
C LEU A 130 6.30 17.68 -12.82
N LEU A 131 5.50 16.65 -12.56
CA LEU A 131 4.04 16.74 -12.60
C LEU A 131 3.48 17.64 -11.50
N GLY A 132 4.16 17.77 -10.35
CA GLY A 132 3.82 18.70 -9.29
C GLY A 132 3.85 20.16 -9.76
N ILE A 133 4.88 20.55 -10.52
CA ILE A 133 5.02 21.90 -11.09
C ILE A 133 3.87 22.22 -12.04
N PHE A 134 3.47 21.26 -12.88
CA PHE A 134 2.36 21.42 -13.83
C PHE A 134 0.97 21.18 -13.21
N GLY A 135 0.88 20.93 -11.90
CA GLY A 135 -0.38 20.70 -11.20
C GLY A 135 -0.99 19.30 -11.38
N PHE A 136 -0.34 18.37 -12.10
CA PHE A 136 -0.78 16.99 -12.31
C PHE A 136 -0.32 16.01 -11.21
N GLY A 137 0.41 16.48 -10.19
CA GLY A 137 0.95 15.62 -9.14
C GLY A 137 -0.10 14.79 -8.39
N VAL A 138 -1.26 15.37 -8.05
CA VAL A 138 -2.36 14.66 -7.35
C VAL A 138 -2.92 13.52 -8.21
N LEU A 139 -3.07 13.74 -9.52
CA LEU A 139 -3.53 12.72 -10.47
C LEU A 139 -2.57 11.52 -10.46
N TYR A 140 -1.27 11.79 -10.61
CA TYR A 140 -0.24 10.77 -10.63
C TYR A 140 -0.19 9.96 -9.34
N TYR A 141 -0.15 10.63 -8.18
CA TYR A 141 -0.13 9.95 -6.90
C TYR A 141 -1.38 9.12 -6.65
N GLN A 142 -2.55 9.61 -7.04
CA GLN A 142 -3.78 8.84 -6.87
C GLN A 142 -3.79 7.57 -7.71
N ILE A 143 -3.22 7.60 -8.93
CA ILE A 143 -3.02 6.40 -9.76
C ILE A 143 -2.08 5.42 -9.05
N GLU A 144 -0.94 5.89 -8.54
CA GLU A 144 0.05 5.04 -7.87
C GLU A 144 -0.48 4.43 -6.55
N LEU A 145 -1.24 5.21 -5.77
CA LEU A 145 -1.92 4.73 -4.55
C LEU A 145 -2.98 3.68 -4.86
N ASN A 146 -3.76 3.87 -5.93
CA ASN A 146 -4.78 2.92 -6.31
C ASN A 146 -4.20 1.55 -6.64
N LYS A 147 -2.98 1.46 -7.20
CA LYS A 147 -2.31 0.16 -7.42
C LYS A 147 -2.13 -0.62 -6.11
N VAL A 148 -1.79 0.07 -5.01
CA VAL A 148 -1.66 -0.54 -3.69
C VAL A 148 -3.02 -1.00 -3.17
N VAL A 149 -4.08 -0.22 -3.36
CA VAL A 149 -5.43 -0.60 -2.93
C VAL A 149 -5.96 -1.78 -3.76
N ASP A 150 -5.74 -1.76 -5.06
CA ASP A 150 -6.18 -2.80 -6.00
C ASP A 150 -5.50 -4.16 -5.75
N ARG A 151 -4.37 -4.19 -5.02
CA ARG A 151 -3.73 -5.42 -4.52
C ARG A 151 -4.59 -6.18 -3.51
N TYR A 152 -5.53 -5.52 -2.84
CA TYR A 152 -6.41 -6.08 -1.81
C TYR A 152 -7.89 -5.94 -2.19
N PRO A 153 -8.34 -6.64 -3.26
CA PRO A 153 -9.72 -6.53 -3.73
C PRO A 153 -10.69 -6.98 -2.63
N GLY A 154 -11.80 -6.24 -2.48
CA GLY A 154 -12.85 -6.54 -1.49
C GLY A 154 -12.55 -6.11 -0.05
N THR A 155 -11.40 -5.45 0.21
CA THR A 155 -11.13 -4.88 1.54
C THR A 155 -11.77 -3.50 1.69
N ALA A 156 -12.50 -3.30 2.79
CA ALA A 156 -13.03 -1.99 3.12
C ALA A 156 -11.90 -1.06 3.58
N PRO A 157 -11.98 0.28 3.34
CA PRO A 157 -11.02 1.22 3.90
C PRO A 157 -10.95 1.10 5.43
N GLY A 158 -9.74 1.00 5.98
CA GLY A 158 -9.53 0.79 7.41
C GLY A 158 -9.62 -0.67 7.89
N GLN A 159 -9.84 -1.63 6.99
CA GLN A 159 -9.72 -3.05 7.30
C GLN A 159 -8.24 -3.46 7.34
N GLN A 160 -7.86 -4.39 8.23
CA GLN A 160 -6.51 -4.90 8.28
C GLN A 160 -6.15 -5.68 7.01
N VAL A 161 -4.94 -5.44 6.49
CA VAL A 161 -4.38 -6.10 5.31
C VAL A 161 -2.97 -6.62 5.58
N PRO A 162 -2.61 -7.78 5.01
CA PRO A 162 -1.27 -8.34 5.15
C PRO A 162 -0.24 -7.54 4.34
N LEU A 163 0.91 -7.24 4.93
CA LEU A 163 2.07 -6.65 4.25
C LEU A 163 3.10 -7.74 3.92
N ALA A 164 3.64 -7.69 2.71
CA ALA A 164 4.61 -8.64 2.17
C ALA A 164 6.08 -8.28 2.49
N ALA A 165 6.37 -7.02 2.82
CA ALA A 165 7.70 -6.52 3.17
C ALA A 165 7.61 -5.47 4.27
#